data_AF-A0A9P9YIA3-F1
#
_entry.id   AF-A0A9P9YIA3-F1
#
_cell.length_a   1.000
_cell.length_b   1.000
_cell.length_c   1.000
_cell.angle_alpha   90.00
_cell.angle_beta   90.00
_cell.angle_gamma   90.00
#
_symmetry.space_group_name_H-M   'P 1'
#
loop_
_entity.id
_entity.type
_entity.pdbx_description
1 polymer ?
#
loop_
_entity_poly.entity_id
_entity_poly.type
_entity_poly.pdbx_seq_one_letter_code
_entity_poly.pdbx_strand_id
1 'polypeptide(L)'
;MQSTIIFVLLCCAFGAALAHPNPEDLTMKPTPPPQYPLNLQGGGGGAKGDGFGFNVGGRQNVWTSDNGRHEIDLTGRYGQHLGGPYGNSPASYDLGGVYRFRF
;
A
#
# COMPACT_ATOMS: atom_id res chain seq x y z
N MET A 1 30.14 -12.72 -17.04
CA MET A 1 29.26 -12.66 -15.86
C MET A 1 29.55 -11.44 -14.98
N GLN A 2 30.81 -11.15 -14.65
CA GLN A 2 31.19 -10.01 -13.79
C GLN A 2 30.92 -8.62 -14.41
N SER A 3 31.12 -8.47 -15.72
CA SER A 3 30.88 -7.20 -16.44
C SER A 3 29.41 -6.77 -16.42
N THR A 4 28.48 -7.72 -16.54
CA THR A 4 27.02 -7.44 -16.53
C THR A 4 26.57 -6.89 -15.17
N ILE A 5 27.12 -7.41 -14.07
CA ILE A 5 26.81 -6.95 -12.71
C ILE A 5 27.30 -5.51 -12.51
N ILE A 6 28.50 -5.19 -13.02
CA ILE A 6 29.05 -3.83 -12.96
C ILE A 6 28.16 -2.84 -13.73
N PHE A 7 27.72 -3.19 -14.93
CA PHE A 7 26.82 -2.33 -15.71
C PHE A 7 25.47 -2.11 -15.03
N VAL A 8 24.88 -3.14 -14.42
CA VAL A 8 23.62 -3.01 -13.68
C VAL A 8 23.79 -2.09 -12.48
N LEU A 9 24.84 -2.27 -11.68
CA LEU A 9 25.11 -1.40 -10.53
C LEU A 9 25.37 0.05 -10.95
N LEU A 10 26.06 0.25 -12.07
CA LEU A 10 26.32 1.57 -12.62
C LEU A 10 25.02 2.25 -13.08
N CYS A 11 24.16 1.54 -13.79
CA CYS A 11 22.82 2.05 -14.16
C CYS A 11 21.96 2.41 -12.95
N CYS A 12 21.99 1.58 -11.89
CA CYS A 12 21.27 1.87 -10.64
C CYS A 12 21.85 3.10 -9.92
N ALA A 13 23.17 3.25 -9.87
CA ALA A 13 23.83 4.40 -9.24
C ALA A 13 23.54 5.70 -10.01
N PHE A 14 23.58 5.66 -11.35
CA PHE A 14 23.23 6.81 -12.18
C PHE A 14 21.74 7.18 -12.07
N GLY A 15 20.85 6.18 -12.03
CA GLY A 15 19.42 6.42 -11.80
C GLY A 15 19.15 7.08 -10.44
N ALA A 16 19.82 6.62 -9.38
CA ALA A 16 19.70 7.22 -8.05
C ALA A 16 20.28 8.65 -7.99
N ALA A 17 21.38 8.92 -8.69
CA ALA A 17 21.97 10.25 -8.78
C ALA A 17 21.10 11.23 -9.57
N LEU A 18 20.45 10.80 -10.67
CA LEU A 18 19.54 11.67 -11.42
C LEU A 18 18.18 11.85 -10.76
N ALA A 19 17.79 10.93 -9.88
CA ALA A 19 16.60 11.04 -9.04
C ALA A 19 16.85 11.87 -7.77
N HIS A 20 18.04 12.46 -7.58
CA HIS A 20 18.24 13.38 -6.46
C HIS A 20 17.30 14.57 -6.63
N PRO A 21 16.45 14.87 -5.63
CA PRO A 21 15.60 16.04 -5.70
C PRO A 21 16.49 17.28 -5.73
N ASN A 22 16.31 18.13 -6.74
CA ASN A 22 16.97 19.42 -6.82
C ASN A 22 16.60 20.23 -5.55
N PRO A 23 17.58 20.68 -4.75
CA PRO A 23 17.32 21.37 -3.48
C PRO A 23 16.73 22.79 -3.65
N GLU A 24 16.63 23.28 -4.89
CA GLU A 24 16.24 24.65 -5.22
C GLU A 24 14.72 24.89 -5.30
N ASP A 25 13.89 23.84 -5.38
CA ASP A 25 12.46 24.00 -5.65
C ASP A 25 11.63 24.21 -4.37
N LEU A 26 11.79 25.39 -3.79
CA LEU A 26 11.05 25.89 -2.62
C LEU A 26 9.57 26.22 -2.94
N THR A 27 9.10 25.94 -4.17
CA THR A 27 7.71 26.21 -4.60
C THR A 27 6.79 24.98 -4.51
N MET A 28 7.33 23.85 -4.06
CA MET A 28 6.57 22.60 -3.89
C MET A 28 5.35 22.81 -3.00
N LYS A 29 4.16 22.54 -3.57
CA LYS A 29 2.95 22.42 -2.78
C LYS A 29 3.07 21.17 -1.90
N PRO A 30 2.77 21.25 -0.60
CA PRO A 30 2.82 20.09 0.28
C PRO A 30 2.00 18.94 -0.28
N THR A 31 2.59 17.74 -0.33
CA THR A 31 1.87 16.51 -0.63
C THR A 31 0.65 16.44 0.29
N PRO A 32 -0.57 16.24 -0.24
CA PRO A 32 -1.76 16.18 0.60
C PRO A 32 -1.55 15.13 1.68
N PRO A 33 -1.93 15.43 2.94
CA PRO A 33 -1.69 14.53 4.05
C PRO A 33 -2.38 13.19 3.75
N PRO A 34 -1.68 12.06 3.96
CA PRO A 34 -2.24 10.74 3.74
C PRO A 34 -3.54 10.61 4.55
N GLN A 35 -4.64 10.36 3.85
CA GLN A 35 -5.89 9.99 4.50
C GLN A 35 -5.78 8.50 4.83
N TYR A 36 -6.00 8.18 6.11
CA TYR A 36 -6.01 6.81 6.62
C TYR A 36 -7.46 6.36 6.82
N PRO A 37 -8.22 6.00 5.77
CA PRO A 37 -9.51 5.36 5.94
C PRO A 37 -9.25 3.96 6.50
N LEU A 38 -9.18 3.86 7.83
CA LEU A 38 -9.15 2.60 8.53
C LEU A 38 -10.57 2.03 8.49
N ASN A 39 -10.82 1.13 7.56
CA ASN A 39 -12.08 0.39 7.47
C ASN A 39 -11.95 -0.85 8.36
N LEU A 40 -12.43 -0.73 9.60
CA LEU A 40 -12.62 -1.85 10.52
C LEU A 40 -14.02 -2.42 10.28
N GLN A 41 -14.09 -3.62 9.72
CA GLN A 41 -15.33 -4.39 9.59
C GLN A 41 -15.22 -5.61 10.49
N GLY A 42 -15.79 -5.48 11.70
CA GLY A 42 -15.98 -6.58 12.63
C GLY A 42 -17.36 -7.19 12.43
N GLY A 43 -17.42 -8.49 12.20
CA GLY A 43 -18.66 -9.26 12.02
C GLY A 43 -18.68 -10.45 12.96
N GLY A 44 -19.47 -10.35 14.02
CA GLY A 44 -19.79 -11.49 14.89
C GLY A 44 -20.92 -12.30 14.26
N GLY A 45 -20.68 -13.60 14.02
CA GLY A 45 -21.69 -14.52 13.50
C GLY A 45 -22.93 -14.50 14.39
N GLY A 46 -24.11 -14.34 13.79
CA GLY A 46 -25.38 -14.11 14.48
C GLY A 46 -25.89 -15.28 15.33
N ALA A 47 -25.18 -16.41 15.39
CA ALA A 47 -25.57 -17.57 16.19
C ALA A 47 -24.53 -17.97 17.24
N LYS A 48 -25.03 -18.44 18.39
CA LYS A 48 -24.22 -18.92 19.52
C LYS A 48 -23.41 -20.15 19.08
N GLY A 49 -22.12 -19.95 18.79
CA GLY A 49 -21.21 -21.00 18.31
C GLY A 49 -20.54 -20.70 16.96
N ASP A 50 -20.98 -19.66 16.23
CA ASP A 50 -20.49 -19.35 14.87
C ASP A 50 -19.11 -18.67 14.81
N GLY A 51 -18.45 -18.43 15.95
CA GLY A 51 -17.14 -17.80 15.97
C GLY A 51 -17.16 -16.28 15.77
N PHE A 52 -15.98 -15.68 15.81
CA PHE A 52 -15.73 -14.25 15.73
C PHE A 52 -14.91 -13.92 14.48
N GLY A 53 -15.46 -13.10 13.58
CA GLY A 53 -14.76 -12.60 12.41
C GLY A 53 -14.35 -11.14 12.56
N PHE A 54 -13.11 -10.82 12.23
CA PHE A 54 -12.67 -9.45 12.06
C PHE A 54 -11.94 -9.26 10.73
N ASN A 55 -12.18 -8.12 10.08
CA ASN A 55 -11.46 -7.67 8.91
C ASN A 55 -10.99 -6.24 9.13
N VAL A 56 -9.71 -6.00 8.90
CA VAL A 56 -9.10 -4.68 8.89
C VAL A 56 -8.56 -4.41 7.49
N GLY A 57 -8.98 -3.31 6.90
CA GLY A 57 -8.54 -2.90 5.58
C GLY A 57 -8.23 -1.41 5.53
N GLY A 58 -7.23 -1.06 4.74
CA GLY A 58 -6.79 0.32 4.53
C GLY A 58 -6.30 0.55 3.12
N ARG A 59 -6.34 1.82 2.70
CA ARG A 59 -5.73 2.33 1.47
C ARG A 59 -4.88 3.52 1.85
N GLN A 60 -3.67 3.60 1.31
CA GLN A 60 -2.72 4.67 1.54
C GLN A 60 -2.13 5.13 0.22
N ASN A 61 -2.24 6.43 -0.05
CA ASN A 61 -1.47 7.06 -1.11
C ASN A 61 0.01 7.11 -0.71
N VAL A 62 0.87 6.48 -1.52
CA VAL A 62 2.32 6.42 -1.30
C VAL A 62 3.08 7.40 -2.19
N TRP A 63 2.46 7.86 -3.28
CA TRP A 63 3.09 8.78 -4.20
C TRP A 63 2.05 9.54 -5.03
N THR A 64 2.28 10.83 -5.24
CA THR A 64 1.51 11.68 -6.14
C THR A 64 2.49 12.48 -6.99
N SER A 65 2.23 12.60 -8.28
CA SER A 65 3.06 13.40 -9.19
C SER A 65 2.88 14.89 -8.98
N ASP A 66 3.87 15.65 -9.45
CA ASP A 66 3.99 17.11 -9.31
C ASP A 66 2.79 17.88 -9.90
N ASN A 67 2.21 17.36 -10.99
CA ASN A 67 1.04 17.94 -11.64
C ASN A 67 -0.30 17.48 -11.01
N GLY A 68 -0.27 16.64 -9.98
CA GLY A 68 -1.45 16.04 -9.35
C GLY A 68 -2.24 15.07 -10.25
N ARG A 69 -1.71 14.75 -11.43
CA ARG A 69 -2.37 13.92 -12.44
C ARG A 69 -2.09 12.45 -12.24
N HIS A 70 -1.04 12.07 -11.52
CA HIS A 70 -0.68 10.69 -11.29
C HIS A 70 -0.63 10.43 -9.79
N GLU A 71 -1.15 9.29 -9.38
CA GLU A 71 -1.25 8.92 -7.98
C GLU A 71 -1.07 7.41 -7.86
N ILE A 72 -0.31 6.97 -6.87
CA ILE A 72 -0.10 5.56 -6.56
C ILE A 72 -0.59 5.34 -5.14
N ASP A 73 -1.59 4.48 -5.03
CA ASP A 73 -2.15 4.04 -3.76
C ASP A 73 -1.76 2.59 -3.50
N LEU A 74 -1.32 2.32 -2.28
CA LEU A 74 -1.18 0.98 -1.73
C LEU A 74 -2.47 0.60 -0.99
N THR A 75 -2.97 -0.60 -1.21
CA THR A 75 -4.09 -1.18 -0.47
C THR A 75 -3.65 -2.40 0.30
N GLY A 76 -4.14 -2.55 1.52
CA GLY A 76 -3.90 -3.72 2.34
C GLY A 76 -5.14 -4.14 3.10
N ARG A 77 -5.42 -5.43 3.15
CA ARG A 77 -6.49 -6.02 3.96
C ARG A 77 -5.96 -7.25 4.69
N TYR A 78 -6.45 -7.41 5.91
CA TYR A 78 -6.21 -8.58 6.74
C TYR A 78 -7.54 -8.99 7.38
N GLY A 79 -7.87 -10.27 7.33
CA GLY A 79 -9.08 -10.77 7.98
C GLY A 79 -8.87 -12.15 8.56
N GLN A 80 -9.48 -12.40 9.71
CA GLN A 80 -9.36 -13.66 10.42
C GLN A 80 -10.69 -14.04 11.07
N HIS A 81 -10.99 -15.33 11.05
CA HIS A 81 -12.11 -15.92 11.78
C HIS A 81 -11.59 -16.85 12.88
N LEU A 82 -12.06 -16.62 14.10
CA LEU A 82 -11.65 -17.32 15.31
C LEU A 82 -12.86 -18.04 15.93
N GLY A 83 -12.75 -19.35 16.16
CA GLY A 83 -13.85 -20.17 16.67
C GLY A 83 -14.82 -20.64 15.58
N GLY A 84 -15.94 -21.24 15.97
CA GLY A 84 -16.86 -21.91 15.05
C GLY A 84 -16.86 -23.43 15.18
N PRO A 85 -17.92 -24.13 14.76
CA PRO A 85 -17.97 -25.60 14.73
C PRO A 85 -16.90 -26.23 13.81
N TYR A 86 -16.33 -25.44 12.88
CA TYR A 86 -15.27 -25.84 11.96
C TYR A 86 -13.87 -25.34 12.39
N GLY A 87 -13.76 -24.73 13.56
CA GLY A 87 -12.49 -24.17 14.07
C GLY A 87 -12.07 -22.88 13.38
N ASN A 88 -10.83 -22.46 13.62
CA ASN A 88 -10.30 -21.20 13.08
C ASN A 88 -10.15 -21.28 11.55
N SER A 89 -10.58 -20.23 10.84
CA SER A 89 -10.25 -20.12 9.42
C SER A 89 -8.79 -19.71 9.26
N PRO A 90 -8.13 -20.09 8.15
CA PRO A 90 -6.88 -19.47 7.76
C PRO A 90 -7.07 -17.94 7.65
N ALA A 91 -6.02 -17.20 8.00
CA ALA A 91 -6.01 -15.75 7.84
C ALA A 91 -6.02 -15.39 6.35
N SER A 92 -6.85 -14.42 5.99
CA SER A 92 -6.91 -13.82 4.66
C SER A 92 -6.08 -12.55 4.63
N TYR A 93 -5.29 -12.36 3.59
CA TYR A 93 -4.51 -11.16 3.35
C TYR A 93 -4.63 -10.76 1.88
N ASP A 94 -4.75 -9.46 1.64
CA ASP A 94 -4.83 -8.87 0.30
C ASP A 94 -3.92 -7.64 0.30
N LEU A 95 -3.02 -7.56 -0.69
CA LEU A 95 -2.15 -6.43 -0.91
C LEU A 95 -2.27 -6.03 -2.38
N GLY A 96 -2.47 -4.74 -2.63
CA GLY A 96 -2.68 -4.21 -3.98
C GLY A 96 -2.04 -2.84 -4.16
N GLY A 97 -1.80 -2.49 -5.41
CA GLY A 97 -1.39 -1.16 -5.83
C GLY A 97 -2.40 -0.62 -6.84
N VAL A 98 -2.88 0.61 -6.66
CA VAL A 98 -3.79 1.28 -7.58
C VAL A 98 -3.10 2.52 -8.10
N TYR A 99 -2.88 2.54 -9.41
CA TYR A 99 -2.46 3.75 -10.11
C TYR A 99 -3.69 4.52 -10.59
N ARG A 100 -3.75 5.82 -10.28
CA ARG A 100 -4.84 6.71 -10.68
C ARG A 100 -4.30 7.86 -11.52
N PHE A 101 -4.91 8.06 -12.68
CA PHE A 101 -4.69 9.22 -13.53
C PHE A 101 -5.87 10.19 -13.45
N ARG A 102 -5.61 11.48 -13.19
CA ARG A 102 -6.60 12.56 -13.18
C ARG A 102 -6.32 13.50 -14.36
N PHE A 103 -7.29 13.65 -15.25
CA PHE A 103 -7.15 14.41 -16.49
C PHE A 103 -7.22 15.91 -16.27
#